data_AF-A0A017RYP8-F1
#
_entry.id   AF-A0A017RYP8-F1
#
_cell.length_a   1.000
_cell.length_b   1.000
_cell.length_c   1.000
_cell.angle_alpha   90.00
_cell.angle_beta   90.00
_cell.angle_gamma   90.00
#
_symmetry.space_group_name_H-M   'P 1'
#
loop_
_entity.id
_entity.type
_entity.pdbx_description
1 polymer ?
#
loop_
_entity_poly.entity_id
_entity_poly.type
_entity_poly.pdbx_seq_one_letter_code
_entity_poly.pdbx_strand_id
1 'polypeptide(L)'
;MLLSSIFCLLLSNALSSRRDTTILYARTGIIILFYCIYLSYNNLFITYLDNGIGLFGGLFYTSSVTQIFHMLIFIISLLILNMTGFYPRKLVSSEYMSLHKLLFTKLQFLKNLAVSNIILKKGEQYTILEYTLMLLFVI
;
A
#
# COMPACT_ATOMS: atom_id res chain seq x y z
N MET A 1 -4.11 7.36 13.96
CA MET A 1 -3.19 7.24 12.82
C MET A 1 -3.96 7.17 11.50
N LEU A 2 -4.93 6.26 11.35
CA LEU A 2 -5.77 6.15 10.15
C LEU A 2 -6.48 7.46 9.76
N LEU A 3 -7.33 7.99 10.63
CA LEU A 3 -8.13 9.20 10.34
C LEU A 3 -7.26 10.41 9.92
N SER A 4 -6.16 10.67 10.62
CA SER A 4 -5.20 11.73 10.25
C SER A 4 -4.56 11.48 8.88
N SER A 5 -4.22 10.21 8.57
CA SER A 5 -3.61 9.87 7.29
C SER A 5 -4.58 9.98 6.12
N ILE A 6 -5.87 9.67 6.33
CA ILE A 6 -6.93 9.87 5.33
C ILE A 6 -7.07 11.35 4.98
N PHE A 7 -7.10 12.24 5.99
CA PHE A 7 -7.12 13.69 5.73
C PHE A 7 -5.89 14.15 4.94
N CYS A 8 -4.68 13.73 5.34
CA CYS A 8 -3.46 14.07 4.60
C CYS A 8 -3.48 13.56 3.15
N LEU A 9 -3.96 12.34 2.92
CA LEU A 9 -4.09 11.76 1.58
C LEU A 9 -5.15 12.48 0.74
N LEU A 10 -6.27 12.88 1.33
CA LEU A 10 -7.32 13.67 0.66
C LEU A 10 -6.77 15.02 0.19
N LEU A 11 -6.07 15.75 1.06
CA LEU A 11 -5.43 17.01 0.70
C LEU A 11 -4.37 16.81 -0.40
N SER A 12 -3.54 15.77 -0.28
CA SER A 12 -2.51 15.46 -1.27
C SER A 12 -3.12 15.12 -2.64
N ASN A 13 -4.23 14.36 -2.66
CA ASN A 13 -4.92 14.00 -3.88
C ASN A 13 -5.53 15.23 -4.56
N ALA A 14 -6.13 16.16 -3.80
CA ALA A 14 -6.66 17.42 -4.34
C ALA A 14 -5.60 18.28 -5.06
N LEU A 15 -4.33 18.19 -4.63
CA LEU A 15 -3.20 18.93 -5.19
C LEU A 15 -2.56 18.24 -6.41
N SER A 16 -2.84 16.97 -6.67
CA SER A 16 -2.09 16.18 -7.65
C SER A 16 -2.99 15.56 -8.73
N SER A 17 -2.63 15.76 -10.00
CA SER A 17 -3.41 15.26 -11.16
C SER A 17 -2.65 14.22 -12.01
N ARG A 18 -1.46 13.80 -11.58
CA ARG A 18 -0.59 12.92 -12.38
C ARG A 18 -0.79 11.45 -12.00
N ARG A 19 -0.97 10.58 -13.01
CA ARG A 19 -1.15 9.12 -12.87
C ARG A 19 -0.06 8.40 -12.06
N ASP A 20 1.18 8.89 -12.12
CA ASP A 20 2.32 8.28 -11.40
C ASP A 20 2.20 8.40 -9.86
N THR A 21 1.30 9.27 -9.37
CA THR A 21 1.07 9.45 -7.93
C THR A 21 0.28 8.30 -7.29
N THR A 22 -0.47 7.50 -8.07
CA THR A 22 -1.18 6.29 -7.60
C THR A 22 -0.26 5.31 -6.87
N ILE A 23 0.88 5.00 -7.48
CA ILE A 23 1.85 4.02 -6.96
C ILE A 23 2.53 4.57 -5.71
N LEU A 24 2.80 5.88 -5.69
CA LEU A 24 3.28 6.56 -4.50
C LEU A 24 2.27 6.45 -3.36
N TYR A 25 0.98 6.68 -3.63
CA TYR A 25 -0.07 6.56 -2.62
C TYR A 25 -0.24 5.13 -2.10
N ALA A 26 -0.08 4.12 -2.95
CA ALA A 26 -0.12 2.72 -2.53
C ALA A 26 1.01 2.40 -1.55
N ARG A 27 2.23 2.89 -1.84
CA ARG A 27 3.39 2.72 -0.97
C ARG A 27 3.25 3.47 0.35
N THR A 28 2.73 4.70 0.32
CA THR A 28 2.45 5.43 1.56
C THR A 28 1.35 4.74 2.38
N GLY A 29 0.33 4.17 1.73
CA GLY A 29 -0.72 3.38 2.38
C GLY A 29 -0.16 2.16 3.10
N ILE A 30 0.78 1.43 2.48
CA ILE A 30 1.47 0.31 3.12
C ILE A 30 2.21 0.76 4.38
N ILE A 31 2.93 1.88 4.33
CA ILE A 31 3.66 2.43 5.48
C ILE A 31 2.68 2.81 6.61
N ILE A 32 1.57 3.48 6.28
CA ILE A 32 0.52 3.85 7.24
C ILE A 32 -0.05 2.61 7.94
N LEU A 33 -0.34 1.54 7.18
CA LEU A 33 -0.88 0.30 7.74
C LEU A 33 0.12 -0.38 8.67
N PHE A 34 1.41 -0.41 8.34
CA PHE A 34 2.46 -0.90 9.24
C PHE A 34 2.48 -0.12 10.57
N TYR A 35 2.38 1.21 10.53
CA TYR A 35 2.29 2.01 11.74
C TYR A 35 1.02 1.73 12.55
N CYS A 36 -0.11 1.50 11.88
CA CYS A 36 -1.35 1.15 12.57
C CYS A 36 -1.23 -0.20 13.27
N ILE A 37 -0.69 -1.22 12.59
CA ILE A 37 -0.42 -2.55 13.14
C ILE A 37 0.50 -2.46 14.36
N TYR A 38 1.59 -1.70 14.25
CA TYR A 38 2.53 -1.51 15.35
C TYR A 38 1.85 -0.85 16.57
N LEU A 39 0.99 0.14 16.34
CA LEU A 39 0.30 0.85 17.41
C LEU A 39 -0.76 -0.02 18.09
N SER A 40 -1.56 -0.78 17.34
CA SER A 40 -2.53 -1.72 17.93
C SER A 40 -1.84 -2.89 18.63
N TYR A 41 -0.67 -3.34 18.18
CA TYR A 41 0.14 -4.31 18.92
C TYR A 41 0.57 -3.76 20.28
N ASN A 42 1.07 -2.52 20.34
CA ASN A 42 1.44 -1.89 21.61
C ASN A 42 0.24 -1.71 22.56
N ASN A 43 -0.95 -1.45 22.01
CA ASN A 43 -2.17 -1.31 22.81
C ASN A 43 -2.59 -2.61 23.52
N LEU A 44 -2.21 -3.79 23.01
CA LEU A 44 -2.52 -5.07 23.66
C LEU A 44 -1.87 -5.22 25.03
N PHE A 45 -0.76 -4.52 25.30
CA PHE A 45 -0.05 -4.58 26.58
C PHE A 45 -0.61 -3.65 27.65
N ILE A 46 -1.70 -2.93 27.35
CA ILE A 46 -2.37 -2.07 28.33
C ILE A 46 -3.16 -2.96 29.29
N THR A 47 -2.79 -2.93 30.58
CA THR A 47 -3.31 -3.81 31.64
C THR A 47 -4.84 -3.79 31.80
N TYR A 48 -5.49 -2.68 31.47
CA TYR A 48 -6.94 -2.52 31.61
C TYR A 48 -7.74 -2.98 30.38
N LEU A 49 -7.08 -3.40 29.29
CA LEU A 49 -7.74 -3.77 28.05
C LEU A 49 -8.51 -5.10 28.14
N ASP A 50 -8.09 -6.00 29.03
CA ASP A 50 -8.72 -7.31 29.21
C ASP A 50 -10.16 -7.22 29.74
N ASN A 51 -10.45 -6.22 30.57
CA ASN A 51 -11.80 -5.98 31.10
C ASN A 51 -12.70 -5.23 30.09
N GLY A 52 -12.13 -4.79 28.96
CA GLY A 52 -12.81 -3.94 28.00
C GLY A 52 -12.94 -2.49 28.47
N ILE A 53 -12.66 -1.56 27.57
CA ILE A 53 -12.73 -0.12 27.84
C ILE A 53 -13.84 0.48 26.97
N GLY A 54 -14.83 1.09 27.62
CA GLY A 54 -15.86 1.88 26.96
C GLY A 54 -15.46 3.35 26.89
N LEU A 55 -15.31 3.90 25.68
CA LEU A 55 -15.06 5.32 25.43
C LEU A 55 -16.38 6.03 25.05
N PHE A 56 -16.45 7.33 25.33
CA PHE A 56 -17.61 8.19 25.01
C PHE A 56 -18.95 7.65 25.55
N GLY A 57 -18.98 7.24 26.82
CA GLY A 57 -20.21 6.72 27.45
C GLY A 57 -20.65 5.36 26.91
N GLY A 58 -19.74 4.59 26.28
CA GLY A 58 -20.00 3.26 25.73
C GLY A 58 -20.23 3.23 24.22
N LEU A 59 -20.12 4.37 23.52
CA LEU A 59 -20.28 4.44 22.06
C LEU A 59 -19.18 3.65 21.33
N PHE A 60 -17.97 3.63 21.89
CA PHE A 60 -16.88 2.78 21.41
C PHE A 60 -16.48 1.82 22.52
N TYR A 61 -16.44 0.54 22.20
CA TYR A 61 -15.97 -0.50 23.11
C TYR A 61 -14.71 -1.14 22.53
N THR A 62 -13.63 -1.10 23.30
CA THR A 62 -12.34 -1.69 22.91
C THR A 62 -11.94 -2.76 23.90
N SER A 63 -11.87 -4.00 23.43
CA SER A 63 -11.30 -5.15 24.14
C SER A 63 -10.13 -5.74 23.36
N SER A 64 -9.37 -6.65 23.98
CA SER A 64 -8.29 -7.40 23.33
C SER A 64 -8.76 -8.09 22.04
N VAL A 65 -9.97 -8.68 22.06
CA VAL A 65 -10.58 -9.33 20.89
C VAL A 65 -10.81 -8.34 19.74
N THR A 66 -11.36 -7.16 20.03
CA THR A 66 -11.57 -6.14 18.99
C THR A 66 -10.25 -5.64 18.38
N GLN A 67 -9.20 -5.49 19.20
CA GLN A 67 -7.89 -5.08 18.71
C GLN A 67 -7.25 -6.13 17.81
N ILE A 68 -7.37 -7.42 18.15
CA ILE A 68 -6.90 -8.53 17.30
C ILE A 68 -7.69 -8.55 15.98
N PHE A 69 -9.00 -8.29 16.02
CA PHE A 69 -9.81 -8.21 14.80
C PHE A 69 -9.40 -7.04 13.89
N HIS A 70 -9.14 -5.86 14.45
CA HIS A 70 -8.61 -4.73 13.68
C HIS A 70 -7.23 -5.03 13.06
N MET A 71 -6.35 -5.72 13.80
CA MET A 71 -5.05 -6.17 13.27
C MET A 71 -5.21 -7.07 12.04
N LEU A 72 -6.19 -7.98 12.07
CA LEU A 72 -6.48 -8.88 10.94
C LEU A 72 -6.95 -8.08 9.71
N ILE A 73 -7.83 -7.09 9.89
CA ILE A 73 -8.27 -6.21 8.79
C ILE A 73 -7.08 -5.46 8.19
N PHE A 74 -6.18 -4.92 9.02
CA PHE A 74 -4.99 -4.23 8.54
C PHE A 74 -4.07 -5.16 7.74
N ILE A 75 -3.88 -6.42 8.16
CA ILE A 75 -3.07 -7.39 7.42
C ILE A 75 -3.68 -7.69 6.05
N ILE A 76 -5.00 -7.92 5.97
CA ILE A 76 -5.69 -8.17 4.70
C ILE A 76 -5.54 -6.96 3.77
N SER A 77 -5.76 -5.76 4.28
CA SER A 77 -5.60 -4.53 3.51
C SER A 77 -4.18 -4.33 2.98
N LEU A 78 -3.17 -4.68 3.79
CA LEU A 78 -1.77 -4.61 3.43
C LEU A 78 -1.42 -5.58 2.30
N LEU A 79 -2.02 -6.77 2.28
CA LEU A 79 -1.88 -7.73 1.16
C LEU A 79 -2.49 -7.17 -0.13
N ILE A 80 -3.68 -6.58 -0.06
CA ILE A 80 -4.36 -5.98 -1.22
C ILE A 80 -3.52 -4.83 -1.80
N LEU A 81 -3.06 -3.92 -0.94
CA LEU A 81 -2.25 -2.77 -1.35
C LEU A 81 -0.90 -3.18 -1.97
N ASN A 82 -0.26 -4.24 -1.48
CA ASN A 82 0.98 -4.76 -2.07
C ASN A 82 0.80 -5.21 -3.51
N MET A 83 -0.34 -5.83 -3.85
CA MET A 83 -0.61 -6.23 -5.24
C MET A 83 -0.71 -5.03 -6.18
N THR A 84 -1.16 -3.88 -5.68
CA THR A 84 -1.30 -2.64 -6.45
C THR A 84 -0.08 -1.72 -6.43
N GLY A 85 0.88 -1.96 -5.52
CA GLY A 85 2.03 -1.07 -5.28
C GLY A 85 3.25 -1.27 -6.20
N PHE A 86 3.22 -2.25 -7.08
CA PHE A 86 4.33 -2.56 -8.00
C PHE A 86 4.09 -2.01 -9.40
N TYR A 87 5.17 -1.62 -10.09
CA TYR A 87 5.12 -1.20 -11.48
C TYR A 87 4.92 -2.42 -12.39
N PRO A 88 4.13 -2.30 -13.48
CA PRO A 88 4.01 -3.38 -14.45
C PRO A 88 5.35 -3.50 -15.18
N ARG A 89 6.10 -4.56 -14.88
CA ARG A 89 7.39 -4.82 -15.51
C ARG A 89 7.15 -5.35 -16.92
N LYS A 90 7.81 -4.76 -17.92
CA LYS A 90 7.82 -5.27 -19.29
C LYS A 90 8.39 -6.69 -19.26
N LEU A 91 7.57 -7.69 -19.58
CA LEU A 91 8.04 -9.04 -19.86
C LEU A 91 8.92 -8.96 -21.11
N VAL A 92 10.20 -9.28 -20.94
CA VAL A 92 11.18 -9.32 -22.01
C VAL A 92 10.69 -10.34 -23.04
N SER A 93 10.60 -9.94 -24.31
CA SER A 93 10.25 -10.83 -25.41
C SER A 93 11.18 -12.04 -25.47
N SER A 94 10.66 -13.16 -25.94
CA SER A 94 11.32 -14.48 -26.04
C SER A 94 12.68 -14.47 -26.75
N GLU A 95 13.02 -13.39 -27.46
CA GLU A 95 14.27 -13.20 -28.20
C GLU A 95 15.54 -13.10 -27.32
N TYR A 96 15.38 -12.90 -26.00
CA TYR A 96 16.50 -12.70 -25.06
C TYR A 96 16.62 -13.77 -23.94
N MET A 97 15.84 -14.87 -23.99
CA MET A 97 15.77 -15.89 -22.94
C MET A 97 16.91 -16.93 -22.93
N SER A 98 18.04 -16.68 -23.62
CA SER A 98 19.20 -17.58 -23.52
C SER A 98 20.10 -17.19 -22.34
N LEU A 99 20.45 -18.18 -21.50
CA LEU A 99 21.31 -18.02 -20.31
C LEU A 99 22.63 -17.30 -20.63
N HIS A 100 23.20 -17.58 -21.80
CA HIS A 100 24.43 -16.95 -22.29
C HIS A 100 24.25 -15.44 -22.58
N LYS A 101 23.14 -15.02 -23.20
CA LYS A 101 22.88 -13.59 -23.45
C LYS A 101 22.64 -12.83 -22.14
N LEU A 102 22.03 -13.46 -21.14
CA LEU A 102 21.73 -12.81 -19.85
C LEU A 102 23.00 -12.40 -19.09
N LEU A 103 24.06 -13.21 -19.17
CA LEU A 103 25.36 -12.94 -18.53
C LEU A 103 26.21 -11.89 -19.28
N PHE A 104 26.22 -11.92 -20.62
CA PHE A 104 27.16 -11.12 -21.42
C PHE A 104 26.59 -9.83 -22.04
N THR A 105 25.27 -9.59 -22.01
CA THR A 105 24.65 -8.43 -22.71
C THR A 105 24.32 -7.22 -21.82
N LYS A 106 24.85 -7.16 -20.59
CA LYS A 106 24.54 -6.13 -19.57
C LYS A 106 24.56 -4.68 -20.10
N LEU A 107 25.45 -4.36 -21.05
CA LEU A 107 25.58 -3.02 -21.67
C LEU A 107 24.51 -2.71 -22.73
N GLN A 108 24.18 -3.65 -23.63
CA GLN A 108 23.12 -3.46 -24.64
C GLN A 108 21.73 -3.47 -23.97
N PHE A 109 21.57 -4.30 -22.94
CA PHE A 109 20.35 -4.43 -22.14
C PHE A 109 20.03 -3.13 -21.39
N LEU A 110 21.01 -2.48 -20.74
CA LEU A 110 20.81 -1.20 -20.05
C LEU A 110 20.37 -0.07 -20.98
N LYS A 111 20.91 -0.01 -22.20
CA LYS A 111 20.59 1.03 -23.20
C LYS A 111 19.16 0.85 -23.75
N ASN A 112 18.74 -0.37 -24.06
CA ASN A 112 17.36 -0.67 -24.47
C ASN A 112 16.36 -0.64 -23.31
N LEU A 113 16.79 -0.90 -22.08
CA LEU A 113 15.97 -0.74 -20.87
C LEU A 113 15.77 0.74 -20.54
N ALA A 114 16.78 1.59 -20.74
CA ALA A 114 16.61 3.05 -20.66
C ALA A 114 15.64 3.60 -21.72
N VAL A 115 15.62 3.04 -22.94
CA VAL A 115 14.64 3.40 -24.00
C VAL A 115 13.25 2.78 -23.76
N SER A 116 13.18 1.62 -23.11
CA SER A 116 11.91 0.96 -22.72
C SER A 116 11.43 1.27 -21.30
N ASN A 117 12.13 2.14 -20.57
CA ASN A 117 11.72 2.73 -19.28
C ASN A 117 10.49 3.63 -19.41
N ILE A 118 9.92 3.75 -20.62
CA ILE A 118 8.52 4.08 -20.82
C ILE A 118 7.71 2.86 -20.37
N ILE A 119 7.65 2.67 -19.05
CA ILE A 119 6.68 1.87 -18.32
C ILE A 119 5.35 1.99 -19.07
N LEU A 120 4.68 0.86 -19.34
CA LEU A 120 3.32 0.88 -19.89
C LEU A 120 2.40 1.52 -18.83
N LYS A 121 2.35 2.86 -18.80
CA LYS A 121 1.47 3.70 -17.97
C LYS A 121 0.01 3.66 -18.47
N LYS A 122 -0.42 2.49 -18.94
CA LYS A 122 -1.73 2.21 -19.55
C LYS A 122 -2.54 1.16 -18.79
N GLY A 123 -2.03 0.62 -17.67
CA GLY A 123 -2.84 -0.24 -16.81
C GLY A 123 -3.95 0.57 -16.13
N GLU A 124 -5.19 0.10 -16.22
CA GLU A 124 -6.38 0.74 -15.60
C GLU A 124 -6.27 0.84 -14.08
N GLN A 125 -5.54 -0.09 -13.46
CA GLN A 125 -5.23 -0.07 -12.02
C GLN A 125 -4.50 1.23 -11.58
N TYR A 126 -3.82 1.92 -12.49
CA TYR A 126 -3.12 3.18 -12.22
C TYR A 126 -3.87 4.42 -12.73
N THR A 127 -5.09 4.26 -13.27
CA THR A 127 -5.94 5.40 -13.64
C THR A 127 -6.77 5.88 -12.45
N ILE A 128 -7.08 4.98 -11.50
CA ILE A 128 -7.84 5.31 -10.28
C ILE A 128 -6.88 5.84 -9.21
N LEU A 129 -6.64 7.15 -9.21
CA LEU A 129 -5.87 7.89 -8.19
C LEU A 129 -6.35 7.61 -6.77
N GLU A 130 -7.65 7.37 -6.63
CA GLU A 130 -8.35 7.31 -5.35
C GLU A 130 -8.38 5.91 -4.73
N TYR A 131 -7.89 4.87 -5.40
CA TYR A 131 -8.09 3.48 -4.95
C TYR A 131 -7.56 3.24 -3.54
N THR A 132 -6.37 3.75 -3.24
CA THR A 132 -5.73 3.62 -1.92
C THR A 132 -6.47 4.41 -0.85
N LEU A 133 -7.09 5.52 -1.23
CA LEU A 133 -7.86 6.38 -0.34
C LEU A 133 -9.22 5.76 -0.02
N MET A 134 -9.90 5.22 -1.03
CA MET A 134 -11.13 4.44 -0.87
C MET A 134 -10.92 3.23 0.02
N LEU A 135 -9.82 2.50 -0.17
CA LEU A 135 -9.49 1.32 0.64
C LEU A 135 -9.26 1.72 2.11
N LEU A 136 -8.48 2.77 2.38
CA LEU A 136 -8.26 3.26 3.74
C LEU A 136 -9.51 3.86 4.39
N PHE A 137 -10.47 4.37 3.61
CA PHE A 137 -11.73 4.91 4.13
C PHE A 137 -12.73 3.82 4.54
N VAL A 138 -12.71 2.66 3.88
CA VAL A 138 -13.57 1.51 4.23
C VAL A 138 -13.13 0.85 5.54
N ILE A 139 -11.86 0.99 5.91
CA ILE A 139 -11.24 0.45 7.13
C ILE A 139 -11.48 1.39 8.31
#